data_AF-A0A522RAV8-F1
#
_entry.id   AF-A0A522RAV8-F1
#
_cell.length_a   1.000
_cell.length_b   1.000
_cell.length_c   1.000
_cell.angle_alpha   90.00
_cell.angle_beta   90.00
_cell.angle_gamma   90.00
#
_symmetry.space_group_name_H-M   'P 1'
#
loop_
_entity.id
_entity.type
_entity.pdbx_description
1 polymer ?
#
loop_
_entity_poly.entity_id
_entity_poly.type
_entity_poly.pdbx_seq_one_letter_code
_entity_poly.pdbx_strand_id
1 'polypeptide(L)'
;MEFFDIGTILFLVAAVVIFYQLRNVLGRRTGNERPPFDPYSSTPAKPAEKGAPLPENVVSLPRRPADGEPPENAYASIDAVAPPGTDLNKGLRSVRDADSSFDPKTFVDGAKMAYEMIVLAYADGDRKTLKNLLSKEVYDGFVAAIADREARSEKVQSSFVGIRKNDLTGAEMKGTEAHVTLR
;
A
#
# COMPACT_ATOMS: atom_id res chain seq x y z
N MET A 1 -54.71 24.13 3.24
CA MET A 1 -54.35 23.00 4.13
C MET A 1 -54.03 21.80 3.26
N GLU A 2 -52.85 21.76 2.67
CA GLU A 2 -52.23 20.53 2.16
C GLU A 2 -50.93 20.35 2.94
N PHE A 3 -51.10 20.14 4.24
CA PHE A 3 -50.02 19.71 5.11
C PHE A 3 -50.12 18.19 5.13
N PHE A 4 -49.04 17.49 4.79
CA PHE A 4 -48.92 16.03 4.56
C PHE A 4 -48.97 15.59 3.09
N ASP A 5 -48.00 16.09 2.31
CA ASP A 5 -47.59 15.46 1.05
C ASP A 5 -47.03 14.04 1.34
N ILE A 6 -47.30 13.10 0.44
CA ILE A 6 -46.86 11.70 0.53
C ILE A 6 -45.34 11.63 0.68
N GLY A 7 -44.60 12.56 0.06
CA GLY A 7 -43.16 12.68 0.21
C GLY A 7 -42.71 12.94 1.65
N THR A 8 -43.43 13.79 2.38
CA THR A 8 -43.13 14.13 3.78
C THR A 8 -43.39 12.94 4.70
N ILE A 9 -44.45 12.16 4.44
CA ILE A 9 -44.77 10.95 5.20
C ILE A 9 -43.69 9.88 4.97
N LEU A 10 -43.25 9.67 3.73
CA LEU A 10 -42.18 8.71 3.41
C LEU A 10 -40.87 9.08 4.10
N PHE A 11 -40.50 10.37 4.11
CA PHE A 11 -39.29 10.83 4.77
C PHE A 11 -39.35 10.63 6.29
N LEU A 12 -40.51 10.85 6.90
CA LEU A 12 -40.74 10.61 8.33
C LEU A 12 -40.58 9.13 8.69
N VAL A 13 -41.17 8.23 7.88
CA VAL A 13 -41.04 6.77 8.10
C VAL A 13 -39.59 6.34 7.95
N ALA A 14 -38.88 6.80 6.92
CA ALA A 14 -37.46 6.50 6.72
C ALA A 14 -36.60 6.98 7.91
N ALA A 15 -36.84 8.20 8.40
CA ALA A 15 -36.12 8.75 9.55
C ALA A 15 -36.32 7.90 10.82
N VAL A 16 -37.55 7.45 11.09
CA VAL A 16 -37.86 6.57 12.23
C VAL A 16 -37.15 5.23 12.10
N VAL A 17 -37.13 4.63 10.91
CA VAL A 17 -36.44 3.35 10.66
C VAL A 17 -34.93 3.47 10.88
N ILE A 18 -34.30 4.55 10.41
CA ILE A 18 -32.88 4.81 10.61
C ILE A 18 -32.56 4.97 12.10
N PHE A 19 -33.36 5.76 12.84
CA PHE A 19 -33.17 5.93 14.28
C PHE A 19 -33.33 4.62 15.05
N TYR A 20 -34.28 3.78 14.65
CA TYR A 20 -34.49 2.46 15.25
C TYR A 20 -33.33 1.51 14.95
N GLN A 21 -32.77 1.53 13.73
CA GLN A 21 -31.57 0.75 13.40
C GLN A 21 -30.35 1.21 14.19
N LEU A 22 -30.12 2.52 14.31
CA LEU A 22 -28.99 3.06 15.08
C LEU A 22 -29.10 2.68 16.56
N ARG A 23 -30.30 2.72 17.15
CA ARG A 23 -30.55 2.24 18.51
C ARG A 23 -30.26 0.74 18.67
N ASN A 24 -30.60 -0.08 17.68
CA ASN A 24 -30.33 -1.52 17.71
C ASN A 24 -28.85 -1.89 17.50
N VAL A 25 -28.06 -1.00 16.89
CA VAL A 25 -26.63 -1.24 16.62
C VAL A 25 -25.73 -0.78 17.77
N LEU A 26 -26.07 0.32 18.48
CA LEU A 26 -25.28 0.78 19.63
C LEU A 26 -25.37 -0.14 20.87
N GLY A 27 -26.38 -1.01 20.95
CA GLY A 27 -26.66 -1.85 22.12
C GLY A 27 -26.18 -3.30 22.02
N ARG A 28 -25.51 -3.70 20.93
CA ARG A 28 -25.01 -5.06 20.78
C ARG A 28 -23.49 -5.04 20.77
N ARG A 29 -22.93 -5.45 21.92
CA ARG A 29 -21.59 -6.00 22.03
C ARG A 29 -21.37 -6.95 20.85
N THR A 30 -20.67 -6.49 19.83
CA THR A 30 -20.10 -7.36 18.81
C THR A 30 -19.10 -8.23 19.55
N GLY A 31 -19.49 -9.48 19.83
CA GLY A 31 -18.68 -10.48 20.52
C GLY A 31 -17.51 -10.92 19.66
N ASN A 32 -16.57 -10.01 19.43
CA ASN A 32 -15.34 -10.23 18.69
C ASN A 32 -14.13 -9.77 19.52
N GLU A 33 -14.19 -10.03 20.83
CA GLU A 33 -13.00 -10.01 21.66
C GLU A 33 -12.28 -11.34 21.41
N ARG A 34 -11.16 -11.29 20.68
CA ARG A 34 -10.18 -12.38 20.70
C ARG A 34 -9.81 -12.60 22.17
N PRO A 35 -9.94 -13.83 22.72
CA PRO A 35 -9.47 -14.08 24.06
C PRO A 35 -7.98 -13.73 24.15
N PRO A 36 -7.53 -13.08 25.24
CA PRO A 36 -6.12 -12.80 25.43
C PRO A 36 -5.31 -14.09 25.37
N PHE A 37 -4.25 -14.09 24.54
CA PHE A 37 -3.28 -15.18 24.49
C PHE A 37 -2.52 -15.19 25.81
N ASP A 38 -2.73 -16.23 26.61
CA ASP A 38 -2.03 -16.47 27.87
C ASP A 38 -0.76 -17.31 27.60
N PRO A 39 0.46 -16.73 27.70
CA PRO A 39 1.71 -17.43 27.41
C PRO A 39 2.14 -18.39 28.53
N TYR A 40 1.38 -18.54 29.61
CA TYR A 40 1.79 -19.25 30.82
C TYR A 40 0.93 -20.47 31.20
N SER A 41 0.21 -21.08 30.25
CA SER A 41 -0.35 -22.42 30.47
C SER A 41 0.75 -23.49 30.39
N SER A 42 1.62 -23.50 31.39
CA SER A 42 2.59 -24.57 31.64
C SER A 42 1.85 -25.86 32.00
N THR A 43 1.87 -26.82 31.08
CA THR A 43 1.51 -28.22 31.38
C THR A 43 2.44 -28.76 32.47
N PRO A 44 1.93 -29.28 33.61
CA PRO A 44 2.78 -29.94 34.58
C PRO A 44 3.03 -31.37 34.11
N ALA A 45 4.21 -31.61 33.55
CA ALA A 45 4.76 -32.95 33.41
C ALA A 45 5.87 -33.14 34.48
N LYS A 46 5.62 -34.06 35.41
CA LYS A 46 6.64 -34.73 36.25
C LYS A 46 6.25 -36.21 36.34
N PRO A 47 7.18 -37.16 36.62
CA PRO A 47 8.61 -36.98 36.89
C PRO A 47 9.58 -37.94 36.14
N ALA A 48 10.79 -37.41 35.94
CA ALA A 48 12.13 -38.02 36.02
C ALA A 48 12.35 -39.55 35.97
N GLU A 49 13.30 -39.96 35.13
CA GLU A 49 14.43 -40.78 35.58
C GLU A 49 15.78 -40.25 35.04
N LYS A 50 16.64 -39.87 36.01
CA LYS A 50 18.10 -40.02 36.11
C LYS A 50 19.03 -39.44 35.05
N GLY A 51 19.85 -38.48 35.50
CA GLY A 51 21.21 -38.27 34.98
C GLY A 51 21.67 -36.82 34.99
N ALA A 52 22.39 -36.41 36.04
CA ALA A 52 23.30 -35.25 36.05
C ALA A 52 24.69 -35.78 36.49
N PRO A 53 25.84 -35.08 36.31
CA PRO A 53 25.99 -33.65 35.97
C PRO A 53 27.14 -33.30 34.96
N LEU A 54 27.09 -32.09 34.38
CA LEU A 54 28.13 -31.01 34.42
C LEU A 54 27.81 -29.92 33.36
N PRO A 55 28.05 -28.62 33.63
CA PRO A 55 27.71 -27.54 32.72
C PRO A 55 28.91 -27.17 31.85
N GLU A 56 28.84 -27.47 30.56
CA GLU A 56 29.75 -26.86 29.58
C GLU A 56 29.02 -25.68 28.94
N ASN A 57 29.54 -24.49 29.22
CA ASN A 57 28.99 -23.21 28.77
C ASN A 57 29.35 -23.02 27.29
N VAL A 58 28.62 -23.69 26.40
CA VAL A 58 28.83 -23.57 24.94
C VAL A 58 28.08 -22.33 24.47
N VAL A 59 28.81 -21.23 24.33
CA VAL A 59 28.34 -20.04 23.60
C VAL A 59 28.14 -20.45 22.15
N SER A 60 26.89 -20.63 21.73
CA SER A 60 26.53 -20.78 20.33
C SER A 60 26.89 -19.48 19.61
N LEU A 61 28.03 -19.48 18.91
CA LEU A 61 28.35 -18.44 17.94
C LEU A 61 27.20 -18.32 16.94
N PRO A 62 26.84 -17.11 16.49
CA PRO A 62 25.87 -16.93 15.42
C PRO A 62 26.28 -17.80 14.24
N ARG A 63 25.42 -18.77 13.90
CA ARG A 63 25.59 -19.65 12.77
C ARG A 63 25.68 -18.76 11.52
N ARG A 64 26.88 -18.68 10.94
CA ARG A 64 27.08 -18.19 9.57
C ARG A 64 26.10 -18.99 8.68
N PRO A 65 25.29 -18.33 7.82
CA PRO A 65 24.38 -19.03 6.93
C PRO A 65 25.16 -20.13 6.22
N ALA A 66 24.61 -21.34 6.24
CA ALA A 66 25.25 -22.49 5.64
C ALA A 66 25.49 -22.23 4.15
N ASP A 67 26.73 -22.47 3.72
CA ASP A 67 27.11 -22.55 2.32
C ASP A 67 26.22 -23.60 1.64
N GLY A 68 25.25 -23.15 0.82
CA GLY A 68 24.31 -24.07 0.18
C GLY A 68 23.05 -23.46 -0.42
N GLU A 69 22.68 -22.22 -0.06
CA GLU A 69 21.75 -21.46 -0.89
C GLU A 69 22.52 -20.98 -2.13
N PRO A 70 22.07 -21.29 -3.36
CA PRO A 70 22.61 -20.61 -4.53
C PRO A 70 22.48 -19.11 -4.25
N PRO A 71 23.50 -18.28 -4.54
CA PRO A 71 23.40 -16.85 -4.31
C PRO A 71 22.07 -16.39 -4.88
N GLU A 72 21.21 -15.78 -4.05
CA GLU A 72 19.96 -15.19 -4.54
C GLU A 72 20.34 -14.43 -5.80
N ASN A 73 19.83 -14.87 -6.95
CA ASN A 73 20.14 -14.20 -8.20
C ASN A 73 19.62 -12.77 -8.02
N ALA A 74 20.54 -11.81 -7.85
CA ALA A 74 20.23 -10.43 -7.47
C ALA A 74 19.29 -9.75 -8.48
N TYR A 75 19.16 -10.36 -9.67
CA TYR A 75 18.34 -9.91 -10.77
C TYR A 75 17.14 -10.83 -11.04
N ALA A 76 16.86 -11.83 -10.20
CA ALA A 76 15.75 -12.77 -10.40
C ALA A 76 14.39 -12.05 -10.50
N SER A 77 14.16 -11.03 -9.67
CA SER A 77 12.94 -10.21 -9.73
C SER A 77 12.82 -9.42 -11.03
N ILE A 78 13.95 -8.99 -11.60
CA ILE A 78 14.02 -8.29 -12.88
C ILE A 78 13.81 -9.25 -14.05
N ASP A 79 14.46 -10.42 -14.00
CA ASP A 79 14.36 -11.46 -15.03
C ASP A 79 12.94 -12.05 -15.13
N ALA A 80 12.19 -12.01 -14.03
CA ALA A 80 10.76 -12.38 -14.02
C ALA A 80 9.86 -11.32 -14.70
N VAL A 81 10.32 -10.07 -14.83
CA VAL A 81 9.54 -8.97 -15.44
C VAL A 81 9.94 -8.74 -16.89
N ALA A 82 11.24 -8.79 -17.18
CA ALA A 82 11.78 -8.58 -18.52
C ALA A 82 12.82 -9.66 -18.83
N PRO A 83 12.76 -10.35 -19.98
CA PRO A 83 13.75 -11.36 -20.34
C PRO A 83 15.19 -10.79 -20.34
N PRO A 84 16.20 -11.57 -19.89
CA PRO A 84 17.59 -11.17 -19.95
C PRO A 84 18.02 -10.74 -21.35
N GLY A 85 18.83 -9.69 -21.44
CA GLY A 85 19.36 -9.16 -22.71
C GLY A 85 18.47 -8.13 -23.41
N THR A 86 17.21 -7.96 -22.97
CA THR A 86 16.36 -6.85 -23.43
C THR A 86 16.83 -5.51 -22.87
N ASP A 87 16.55 -4.41 -23.57
CA ASP A 87 16.97 -3.08 -23.11
C ASP A 87 16.28 -2.66 -21.81
N LEU A 88 15.01 -3.04 -21.64
CA LEU A 88 14.30 -2.89 -20.37
C LEU A 88 15.00 -3.63 -19.22
N ASN A 89 15.40 -4.89 -19.44
CA ASN A 89 16.10 -5.67 -18.42
C ASN A 89 17.44 -5.02 -18.04
N LYS A 90 18.24 -4.58 -19.02
CA LYS A 90 19.51 -3.85 -18.76
C LYS A 90 19.28 -2.57 -17.95
N GLY A 91 18.24 -1.81 -18.30
CA GLY A 91 17.83 -0.60 -17.58
C GLY A 91 17.46 -0.89 -16.13
N LEU A 92 16.58 -1.88 -15.90
CA LEU A 92 16.17 -2.30 -14.56
C LEU A 92 17.34 -2.82 -13.73
N ARG A 93 18.30 -3.53 -14.34
CA ARG A 93 19.54 -3.95 -13.67
C ARG A 93 20.38 -2.75 -13.24
N SER A 94 20.51 -1.74 -14.11
CA SER A 94 21.23 -0.50 -13.79
C SER A 94 20.60 0.24 -12.59
N VAL A 95 19.26 0.23 -12.50
CA VAL A 95 18.54 0.78 -11.33
C VAL A 95 18.83 -0.04 -10.07
N ARG A 96 18.79 -1.37 -10.16
CA ARG A 96 19.10 -2.29 -9.04
C ARG A 96 20.54 -2.18 -8.55
N ASP A 97 21.47 -1.92 -9.46
CA ASP A 97 22.88 -1.72 -9.13
C ASP A 97 23.09 -0.38 -8.38
N ALA A 98 22.28 0.64 -8.70
CA ALA A 98 22.28 1.92 -7.98
C ALA A 98 21.50 1.87 -6.65
N ASP A 99 20.44 1.07 -6.59
CA ASP A 99 19.61 0.84 -5.40
C ASP A 99 19.34 -0.65 -5.21
N SER A 100 20.08 -1.27 -4.27
CA SER A 100 19.95 -2.69 -3.94
C SER A 100 18.64 -3.07 -3.24
N SER A 101 17.78 -2.10 -2.92
CA SER A 101 16.43 -2.34 -2.39
C SER A 101 15.36 -2.35 -3.48
N PHE A 102 15.68 -1.89 -4.69
CA PHE A 102 14.73 -1.78 -5.80
C PHE A 102 14.14 -3.14 -6.20
N ASP A 103 12.82 -3.26 -6.13
CA ASP A 103 12.06 -4.40 -6.65
C ASP A 103 11.05 -3.92 -7.71
N PRO A 104 11.08 -4.45 -8.94
CA PRO A 104 10.17 -4.02 -10.00
C PRO A 104 8.68 -4.19 -9.67
N LYS A 105 8.28 -5.25 -8.97
CA LYS A 105 6.86 -5.49 -8.66
C LYS A 105 6.36 -4.51 -7.61
N THR A 106 7.12 -4.35 -6.52
CA THR A 106 6.80 -3.38 -5.47
C THR A 106 6.80 -1.95 -6.01
N PHE A 107 7.75 -1.61 -6.88
CA PHE A 107 7.79 -0.29 -7.52
C PHE A 107 6.52 -0.02 -8.32
N VAL A 108 6.09 -0.98 -9.13
CA VAL A 108 4.87 -0.86 -9.95
C VAL A 108 3.61 -0.71 -9.09
N ASP A 109 3.52 -1.43 -7.96
CA ASP A 109 2.40 -1.28 -7.04
C ASP A 109 2.42 0.10 -6.33
N GLY A 110 3.60 0.59 -5.94
CA GLY A 110 3.76 1.95 -5.43
C GLY A 110 3.38 3.02 -6.46
N ALA A 111 3.76 2.82 -7.73
CA ALA A 111 3.42 3.72 -8.83
C ALA A 111 1.91 3.80 -9.08
N LYS A 112 1.18 2.67 -8.94
CA LYS A 112 -0.28 2.67 -9.00
C LYS A 112 -0.91 3.53 -7.92
N MET A 113 -0.46 3.37 -6.67
CA MET A 113 -0.98 4.18 -5.56
C MET A 113 -0.64 5.66 -5.74
N ALA A 114 0.57 5.96 -6.18
CA ALA A 114 0.98 7.34 -6.47
C ALA A 114 0.09 7.97 -7.55
N TYR A 115 -0.19 7.24 -8.63
CA TYR A 115 -1.07 7.69 -9.69
C TYR A 115 -2.49 7.99 -9.18
N GLU A 116 -3.07 7.09 -8.38
CA GLU A 116 -4.37 7.31 -7.75
C GLU A 116 -4.36 8.57 -6.87
N MET A 117 -3.37 8.70 -5.99
CA MET A 117 -3.22 9.88 -5.13
C MET A 117 -3.10 11.18 -5.94
N ILE A 118 -2.33 11.17 -7.03
CA ILE A 118 -2.15 12.34 -7.90
C ILE A 118 -3.47 12.73 -8.57
N VAL A 119 -4.19 11.77 -9.15
CA VAL A 119 -5.45 12.03 -9.86
C VAL A 119 -6.52 12.57 -8.90
N LEU A 120 -6.64 11.96 -7.72
CA LEU A 120 -7.59 12.41 -6.69
C LEU A 120 -7.20 13.79 -6.14
N ALA A 121 -5.93 14.00 -5.76
CA ALA A 121 -5.46 15.29 -5.27
C ALA A 121 -5.64 16.41 -6.31
N TYR A 122 -5.46 16.11 -7.60
CA TYR A 122 -5.72 17.07 -8.68
C TYR A 122 -7.22 17.42 -8.81
N ALA A 123 -8.11 16.43 -8.69
CA ALA A 123 -9.54 16.66 -8.69
C ALA A 123 -9.97 17.54 -7.50
N ASP A 124 -9.45 17.24 -6.31
CA ASP A 124 -9.76 17.94 -5.06
C ASP A 124 -9.06 19.29 -4.90
N GLY A 125 -8.03 19.57 -5.73
CA GLY A 125 -7.22 20.78 -5.62
C GLY A 125 -6.21 20.75 -4.47
N ASP A 126 -5.83 19.57 -3.98
CA ASP A 126 -4.84 19.40 -2.91
C ASP A 126 -3.41 19.62 -3.42
N ARG A 127 -3.03 20.91 -3.46
CA ARG A 127 -1.69 21.36 -3.83
C ARG A 127 -0.59 20.87 -2.90
N LYS A 128 -0.91 20.47 -1.66
CA LYS A 128 0.10 20.00 -0.70
C LYS A 128 0.54 18.58 -1.04
N THR A 129 -0.43 17.70 -1.30
CA THR A 129 -0.15 16.32 -1.71
C THR A 129 0.58 16.28 -3.05
N LEU A 130 0.14 17.06 -4.04
CA LEU A 130 0.79 17.14 -5.35
C LEU A 130 2.26 17.56 -5.27
N LYS A 131 2.60 18.51 -4.39
CA LYS A 131 3.98 19.00 -4.23
C LYS A 131 4.98 17.91 -3.81
N ASN A 132 4.51 16.90 -3.07
CA ASN A 132 5.36 15.82 -2.57
C ASN A 132 5.51 14.68 -3.59
N LEU A 133 4.60 14.57 -4.55
CA LEU A 133 4.53 13.44 -5.49
C LEU A 133 5.02 13.80 -6.90
N LEU A 134 5.06 15.09 -7.23
CA LEU A 134 5.40 15.57 -8.57
C LEU A 134 6.73 16.31 -8.58
N SER A 135 7.44 16.24 -9.71
CA SER A 135 8.55 17.15 -9.98
C SER A 135 8.05 18.58 -10.05
N LYS A 136 8.96 19.55 -9.82
CA LYS A 136 8.60 20.98 -9.81
C LYS A 136 7.88 21.42 -11.09
N GLU A 137 8.39 21.02 -12.25
CA GLU A 137 7.83 21.42 -13.55
C GLU A 137 6.40 20.91 -13.74
N VAL A 138 6.15 19.64 -13.41
CA VAL A 138 4.80 19.04 -13.53
C VAL A 138 3.86 19.62 -12.48
N TYR A 139 4.34 19.84 -11.27
CA TYR A 139 3.58 20.48 -10.19
C TYR A 139 3.07 21.87 -10.58
N ASP A 140 3.95 22.72 -11.13
CA ASP A 140 3.62 24.09 -11.51
C ASP A 140 2.49 24.09 -12.58
N GLY A 141 2.54 23.16 -13.54
CA GLY A 141 1.48 22.98 -14.54
C GLY A 141 0.13 22.56 -13.94
N PHE A 142 0.14 21.64 -12.95
CA PHE A 142 -1.08 21.20 -12.27
C PHE A 142 -1.69 22.33 -11.43
N VAL A 143 -0.86 23.10 -10.72
CA VAL A 143 -1.32 24.23 -9.91
C VAL A 143 -1.96 25.32 -10.77
N ALA A 144 -1.39 25.61 -11.94
CA ALA A 144 -1.98 26.56 -12.88
C ALA A 144 -3.38 26.11 -13.34
N ALA A 145 -3.52 24.85 -13.76
CA ALA A 145 -4.81 24.30 -14.18
C ALA A 145 -5.86 24.27 -13.04
N ILE A 146 -5.43 23.99 -11.81
CA ILE A 146 -6.31 24.08 -10.62
C ILE A 146 -6.75 25.53 -10.38
N ALA A 147 -5.83 26.50 -10.45
CA ALA A 147 -6.13 27.91 -10.23
C ALA A 147 -7.12 28.45 -11.29
N ASP A 148 -6.93 28.11 -12.56
CA ASP A 148 -7.84 28.48 -13.65
C ASP A 148 -9.25 27.94 -13.42
N ARG A 149 -9.36 26.70 -12.96
CA ARG A 149 -10.64 26.07 -12.62
C ARG A 149 -11.32 26.75 -11.43
N GLU A 150 -10.58 27.03 -10.37
CA GLU A 150 -11.08 27.72 -9.18
C GLU A 150 -11.57 29.14 -9.50
N ALA A 151 -10.86 29.86 -10.39
CA ALA A 151 -11.27 31.18 -10.86
C ALA A 151 -12.63 31.16 -11.59
N ARG A 152 -12.96 30.04 -12.24
CA ARG A 152 -14.28 29.80 -12.85
C ARG A 152 -15.33 29.24 -11.88
N SER A 153 -14.99 29.07 -10.60
CA SER A 153 -15.85 28.44 -9.57
C SER A 153 -16.32 27.02 -9.95
N GLU A 154 -15.53 26.31 -10.74
CA GLU A 154 -15.81 24.93 -11.15
C GLU A 154 -15.31 23.94 -10.09
N LYS A 155 -16.10 22.88 -9.85
CA LYS A 155 -15.68 21.75 -9.01
C LYS A 155 -15.65 20.48 -9.84
N VAL A 156 -14.54 19.73 -9.73
CA VAL A 156 -14.42 18.40 -10.32
C VAL A 156 -14.77 17.39 -9.26
N GLN A 157 -15.76 16.55 -9.53
CA GLN A 157 -15.99 15.32 -8.78
C GLN A 157 -15.50 14.17 -9.65
N SER A 158 -14.39 13.54 -9.25
CA SER A 158 -13.86 12.36 -9.92
C SER A 158 -13.92 11.16 -8.98
N SER A 159 -14.35 10.03 -9.51
CA SER A 159 -14.21 8.73 -8.85
C SER A 159 -13.11 7.93 -9.53
N PHE A 160 -12.23 7.34 -8.73
CA PHE A 160 -11.20 6.44 -9.23
C PHE A 160 -11.72 5.00 -9.17
N VAL A 161 -11.83 4.35 -10.34
CA VAL A 161 -12.35 2.98 -10.44
C VAL A 161 -11.22 1.94 -10.32
N GLY A 162 -10.00 2.29 -10.75
CA GLY A 162 -8.83 1.41 -10.72
C GLY A 162 -8.02 1.42 -12.02
N ILE A 163 -6.85 0.77 -11.97
CA ILE A 163 -5.92 0.65 -13.10
C ILE A 163 -6.08 -0.74 -13.72
N ARG A 164 -6.41 -0.80 -15.01
CA ARG A 164 -6.66 -2.08 -15.72
C ARG A 164 -5.39 -2.81 -16.15
N LYS A 165 -4.35 -2.06 -16.53
CA LYS A 165 -3.09 -2.59 -17.03
C LYS A 165 -1.96 -1.62 -16.64
N ASN A 166 -0.78 -2.17 -16.41
CA ASN A 166 0.38 -1.44 -15.91
C ASN A 166 1.64 -2.23 -16.29
N ASP A 167 2.14 -1.99 -17.49
CA ASP A 167 3.35 -2.66 -17.98
C ASP A 167 4.56 -1.74 -17.80
N LEU A 168 5.67 -2.29 -17.32
CA LEU A 168 6.97 -1.63 -17.41
C LEU A 168 7.44 -1.67 -18.86
N THR A 169 7.68 -0.50 -19.43
CA THR A 169 8.06 -0.34 -20.85
C THR A 169 9.46 0.21 -21.03
N GLY A 170 9.97 0.96 -20.04
CA GLY A 170 11.31 1.52 -20.06
C GLY A 170 11.87 1.69 -18.66
N ALA A 171 13.19 1.55 -18.54
CA ALA A 171 13.94 1.89 -17.35
C ALA A 171 15.32 2.37 -17.80
N GLU A 172 15.81 3.48 -17.25
CA GLU A 172 17.14 4.00 -17.54
C GLU A 172 17.67 4.81 -16.35
N MET A 173 18.99 4.87 -16.21
CA MET A 173 19.66 5.75 -15.25
C MET A 173 20.17 6.99 -16.00
N LYS A 174 19.79 8.19 -15.54
CA LYS A 174 20.33 9.47 -16.00
C LYS A 174 21.15 10.09 -14.88
N GLY A 175 22.46 9.88 -14.91
CA GLY A 175 23.35 10.28 -13.82
C GLY A 175 22.94 9.55 -12.54
N THR A 176 22.43 10.30 -11.56
CA THR A 176 21.96 9.76 -10.27
C THR A 176 20.45 9.51 -10.21
N GLU A 177 19.71 9.80 -11.29
CA GLU A 177 18.24 9.69 -11.31
C GLU A 177 17.78 8.50 -12.14
N ALA A 178 16.99 7.62 -11.51
CA ALA A 178 16.31 6.52 -12.19
C ALA A 178 15.04 7.02 -12.87
N HIS A 179 14.91 6.78 -14.17
CA HIS A 179 13.71 7.05 -14.95
C HIS A 179 13.05 5.72 -15.30
N VAL A 180 11.78 5.56 -14.93
CA VAL A 180 11.01 4.34 -15.17
C VAL A 180 9.68 4.70 -15.83
N THR A 181 9.36 4.03 -16.93
CA THR A 181 8.18 4.31 -17.75
C THR A 181 7.18 3.16 -17.65
N LEU A 182 5.96 3.49 -17.24
CA LEU A 182 4.83 2.57 -17.16
C LEU A 182 3.76 2.92 -18.21
N ARG A 183 2.98 1.91 -18.63
CA ARG A 183 1.87 2.07 -19.58
C ARG A 183 0.63 1.28 -19.18
#